data_AF-A0A1H4NNH0-F1
#
_entry.id   AF-A0A1H4NNH0-F1
#
_cell.length_a   1.000
_cell.length_b   1.000
_cell.length_c   1.000
_cell.angle_alpha   90.00
_cell.angle_beta   90.00
_cell.angle_gamma   90.00
#
_symmetry.space_group_name_H-M   'P 1'
#
loop_
_entity.id
_entity.type
_entity.pdbx_description
1 polymer ?
#
loop_
_entity_poly.entity_id
_entity_poly.type
_entity_poly.pdbx_seq_one_letter_code
_entity_poly.pdbx_strand_id
1 'polypeptide(L)'
;MNASMSLVHVPGGPLLLPADEVTLLLRHLASHWMDSADDEDSGLEPETVEALVSALTEVADRIDAECIGLMPLSDEGEAGSDGGVPPPL
;
A
#
# COMPACT_ATOMS: atom_id res chain seq x y z
N MET A 1 3.54 -20.08 -7.01
CA MET A 1 2.88 -18.78 -7.23
C MET A 1 3.68 -17.98 -8.25
N ASN A 2 3.05 -17.47 -9.31
CA ASN A 2 3.71 -16.60 -10.28
C ASN A 2 3.27 -15.16 -9.96
N ALA A 3 4.21 -14.28 -9.67
CA ALA A 3 3.92 -12.86 -9.45
C ALA A 3 4.47 -12.05 -10.63
N SER A 4 3.64 -11.16 -11.17
CA SER A 4 4.03 -10.18 -12.19
C SER A 4 3.75 -8.79 -11.64
N MET A 5 4.71 -7.88 -11.82
CA MET A 5 4.58 -6.47 -11.45
C MET A 5 4.88 -5.59 -12.64
N SER A 6 4.20 -4.46 -12.69
CA SER A 6 4.41 -3.38 -13.65
C SER A 6 5.62 -2.56 -13.22
N LEU A 7 6.54 -2.32 -14.15
CA LEU A 7 7.66 -1.41 -13.92
C LEU A 7 7.31 -0.05 -14.52
N VAL A 8 7.34 0.99 -13.68
CA VAL A 8 7.06 2.37 -14.08
C VAL A 8 8.39 3.08 -14.35
N HIS A 9 8.59 3.50 -15.60
CA HIS A 9 9.77 4.26 -15.99
C HIS A 9 9.54 5.76 -15.81
N VAL A 10 10.41 6.40 -15.02
CA VAL A 10 10.46 7.86 -14.90
C VAL A 10 11.58 8.38 -15.80
N PRO A 11 11.31 9.26 -16.78
CA PRO A 11 12.33 9.81 -17.67
C PRO A 11 13.47 10.47 -16.88
N GLY A 12 14.70 10.00 -17.06
CA GLY A 12 15.88 10.48 -16.34
C GLY A 12 15.94 10.09 -14.85
N GLY A 13 14.99 9.26 -14.39
CA GLY A 13 14.90 8.76 -13.01
C GLY A 13 15.07 7.23 -12.92
N PRO A 14 14.94 6.68 -11.70
CA PRO A 14 14.96 5.23 -11.49
C PRO A 14 13.70 4.56 -12.04
N LEU A 15 13.79 3.24 -12.17
CA LEU A 15 12.63 2.39 -12.43
C LEU A 15 11.89 2.16 -11.10
N LEU A 16 10.58 2.34 -11.10
CA LEU A 16 9.74 2.26 -9.91
C LEU A 16 8.78 1.06 -9.99
N LEU A 17 8.38 0.56 -8.83
CA LEU A 17 7.28 -0.38 -8.67
C LEU A 17 6.10 0.35 -8.02
N PRO A 18 4.86 0.16 -8.51
CA PRO A 18 3.68 0.68 -7.85
C PRO A 18 3.55 0.10 -6.44
N ALA A 19 3.28 0.95 -5.45
CA ALA A 19 3.22 0.55 -4.05
C ALA A 19 2.08 -0.45 -3.80
N ASP A 20 0.93 -0.25 -4.43
CA ASP A 20 -0.23 -1.14 -4.36
C ASP A 20 0.07 -2.55 -4.89
N GLU A 21 0.85 -2.66 -5.97
CA GLU A 21 1.27 -3.97 -6.48
C GLU A 21 2.25 -4.67 -5.51
N VAL A 22 3.15 -3.92 -4.87
CA VAL A 22 4.07 -4.45 -3.85
C VAL A 22 3.32 -4.94 -2.62
N THR A 23 2.39 -4.13 -2.09
CA THR A 23 1.63 -4.51 -0.89
C THR A 23 0.66 -5.67 -1.17
N LEU A 24 0.09 -5.74 -2.37
CA LEU A 24 -0.70 -6.89 -2.82
C LEU A 24 0.14 -8.17 -2.87
N LEU A 25 1.38 -8.11 -3.39
CA LEU A 25 2.26 -9.28 -3.40
C LEU A 25 2.59 -9.76 -1.98
N LEU A 26 2.94 -8.84 -1.08
CA LEU A 26 3.26 -9.18 0.31
C LEU A 26 2.08 -9.88 0.99
N ARG A 27 0.86 -9.37 0.79
CA ARG A 27 -0.37 -9.97 1.32
C ARG A 27 -0.64 -11.34 0.72
N HIS A 28 -0.46 -11.52 -0.59
CA HIS A 28 -0.60 -12.84 -1.22
C HIS A 28 0.44 -13.84 -0.72
N LEU A 29 1.67 -13.42 -0.48
CA LEU A 29 2.70 -14.30 0.10
C LEU A 29 2.33 -14.71 1.52
N ALA A 30 1.82 -13.78 2.33
CA ALA A 30 1.33 -14.08 3.67
C ALA A 30 0.19 -15.10 3.64
N SER A 31 -0.84 -14.90 2.81
CA SER A 31 -1.92 -15.88 2.63
C SER A 31 -1.42 -17.24 2.17
N HIS A 32 -0.51 -17.29 1.20
CA HIS A 32 0.04 -18.55 0.71
C HIS A 32 0.81 -19.32 1.80
N TRP A 33 1.53 -18.62 2.69
CA TRP A 33 2.22 -19.26 3.81
C TRP A 33 1.24 -19.83 4.84
N MET A 34 0.16 -19.12 5.15
CA MET A 34 -0.90 -19.68 6.00
C MET A 34 -1.53 -20.94 5.37
N ASP A 35 -1.93 -20.85 4.10
CA ASP A 35 -2.53 -21.99 3.38
C ASP A 35 -1.58 -23.19 3.32
N SER A 36 -0.27 -22.94 3.22
CA SER A 36 0.75 -24.01 3.22
C SER A 36 0.95 -24.64 4.59
N ALA A 37 0.74 -23.89 5.68
CA ALA A 37 0.86 -24.43 7.04
C ALA A 37 -0.34 -25.28 7.46
N ASP A 38 -1.49 -25.04 6.85
CA ASP A 38 -2.70 -25.86 7.06
C ASP A 38 -2.60 -27.26 6.41
N ASP A 39 -1.59 -27.50 5.55
CA ASP A 39 -1.28 -28.83 5.02
C ASP A 39 -0.55 -29.67 6.08
N GLU A 40 -1.17 -30.77 6.52
CA GLU A 40 -0.67 -31.67 7.57
C GLU A 40 0.73 -32.24 7.25
N ASP A 41 1.10 -32.35 5.98
CA ASP A 41 2.40 -32.87 5.53
C ASP A 41 3.44 -31.76 5.24
N SER A 42 3.12 -30.50 5.50
CA SER A 42 3.99 -29.35 5.17
C SER A 42 5.32 -29.34 5.95
N GLY A 43 5.34 -29.94 7.14
CA GLY A 43 6.49 -29.89 8.05
C GLY A 43 6.84 -28.48 8.54
N LEU A 44 5.95 -27.50 8.31
CA LEU A 44 6.13 -26.12 8.74
C LEU A 44 5.78 -25.98 10.21
N GLU A 45 6.59 -25.22 10.94
CA GLU A 45 6.33 -24.91 12.34
C GLU A 45 5.31 -23.75 12.40
N PRO A 46 4.14 -23.92 13.04
CA PRO A 46 3.07 -22.94 13.00
C PRO A 46 3.45 -21.55 13.53
N GLU A 47 4.19 -21.46 14.64
CA GLU A 47 4.58 -20.17 15.23
C GLU A 47 5.50 -19.38 14.30
N THR A 48 6.38 -20.08 13.58
CA THR A 48 7.29 -19.49 12.59
C THR A 48 6.52 -18.96 11.39
N VAL A 49 5.51 -19.68 10.92
CA VAL A 49 4.65 -19.21 9.82
C VAL A 49 3.84 -18.00 10.26
N GLU A 50 3.26 -18.03 11.47
CA GLU A 50 2.52 -16.90 12.02
C GLU A 50 3.41 -15.65 12.13
N ALA A 51 4.64 -15.79 12.63
CA ALA A 51 5.61 -14.70 12.70
C ALA A 51 5.96 -14.13 11.31
N LEU A 52 6.14 -14.99 10.31
CA LEU A 52 6.41 -14.57 8.93
C LEU A 52 5.22 -13.81 8.33
N VAL A 53 4.01 -14.34 8.52
CA VAL A 53 2.75 -13.73 8.06
C VAL A 53 2.55 -12.35 8.69
N SER A 54 2.81 -12.22 9.99
CA SER A 54 2.76 -10.93 10.70
C SER A 54 3.76 -9.94 10.10
N ALA A 55 5.03 -10.35 9.93
CA ALA A 55 6.06 -9.48 9.39
C ALA A 55 5.75 -9.01 7.95
N LEU A 56 5.24 -9.88 7.08
CA LEU A 56 4.84 -9.51 5.72
C LEU A 56 3.68 -8.51 5.72
N THR A 57 2.71 -8.72 6.60
CA THR A 57 1.53 -7.84 6.75
C THR A 57 1.94 -6.47 7.29
N GLU A 58 2.80 -6.42 8.31
CA GLU A 58 3.32 -5.17 8.88
C GLU A 58 4.08 -4.33 7.85
N VAL A 59 4.88 -4.96 7.00
CA VAL A 59 5.59 -4.24 5.92
C VAL A 59 4.59 -3.68 4.90
N ALA A 60 3.58 -4.45 4.52
CA ALA A 60 2.53 -3.99 3.60
C ALA A 60 1.76 -2.79 4.19
N ASP A 61 1.36 -2.89 5.45
CA ASP A 61 0.62 -1.83 6.15
C ASP A 61 1.44 -0.55 6.31
N ARG A 62 2.75 -0.69 6.55
CA ARG A 62 3.65 0.47 6.60
C ARG A 62 3.75 1.17 5.25
N ILE A 63 3.87 0.43 4.16
CA ILE A 63 3.91 1.02 2.82
C ILE A 63 2.60 1.77 2.54
N ASP A 64 1.45 1.16 2.84
CA ASP A 64 0.15 1.82 2.66
C ASP A 64 0.02 3.10 3.50
N ALA A 65 0.47 3.07 4.76
CA ALA A 65 0.44 4.23 5.64
C ALA A 65 1.27 5.41 5.09
N GLU A 66 2.48 5.13 4.59
CA GLU A 66 3.32 6.16 3.96
C GLU A 66 2.68 6.70 2.67
N CYS A 67 2.09 5.82 1.84
CA CYS A 67 1.38 6.24 0.63
C CYS A 67 0.14 7.10 0.93
N ILE A 68 -0.65 6.76 1.95
CA ILE A 68 -1.78 7.57 2.42
C ILE A 68 -1.29 8.94 2.90
N GLY A 69 -0.18 8.99 3.64
CA GLY A 69 0.43 10.24 4.10
C GLY A 69 0.89 11.18 2.97
N LEU A 70 1.11 10.64 1.78
CA LEU A 70 1.47 11.41 0.58
C LEU A 70 0.26 11.87 -0.26
N MET A 71 -0.95 11.36 0.01
CA MET A 71 -2.13 11.78 -0.73
C MET A 71 -2.46 13.25 -0.39
N PRO A 72 -2.73 14.11 -1.40
CA PRO A 72 -3.19 15.46 -1.13
C PRO A 72 -4.44 15.40 -0.26
N LEU A 73 -4.45 16.13 0.86
CA LEU A 73 -5.69 16.38 1.59
C LEU A 73 -6.64 17.03 0.57
N SER A 74 -7.74 16.34 0.25
CA SER A 74 -8.79 16.94 -0.56
C SER A 74 -9.34 18.10 0.28
N ASP A 75 -8.95 19.31 -0.08
CA ASP A 75 -9.53 20.54 0.47
C ASP A 75 -10.98 20.59 -0.04
N GLU A 76 -11.89 19.95 0.70
CA GLU A 76 -13.32 20.20 0.55
C GLU A 76 -13.55 21.66 0.96
N GLY A 77 -13.77 22.49 -0.06
CA GLY A 77 -13.64 23.94 0.06
C GLY A 77 -14.71 24.63 0.89
N GLU A 78 -14.29 25.71 1.54
CA GLU A 78 -15.15 26.87 1.75
C GLU A 78 -15.07 27.79 0.52
N ALA A 79 -15.72 27.37 -0.58
CA ALA A 79 -16.14 28.28 -1.63
C ALA A 79 -17.38 29.07 -1.16
N GLY A 80 -17.19 30.01 -0.23
CA GLY A 80 -18.13 31.08 0.03
C GLY A 80 -17.90 32.23 -0.96
N SER A 81 -18.56 32.19 -2.12
CA SER A 81 -18.61 33.34 -3.04
C SER A 81 -19.88 34.14 -2.82
N ASP A 82 -19.75 35.32 -2.22
CA ASP A 82 -20.54 36.54 -2.49
C ASP A 82 -19.81 37.68 -1.74
N GLY A 83 -19.31 38.79 -2.30
CA GLY A 83 -19.64 39.50 -3.52
C GLY A 83 -19.46 41.00 -3.23
N GLY A 84 -18.27 41.55 -3.50
CA GLY A 84 -18.05 42.96 -3.85
C GLY A 84 -18.06 44.04 -2.75
N VAL A 85 -16.88 44.56 -2.40
CA VAL A 85 -16.72 45.89 -1.78
C VAL A 85 -16.66 46.95 -2.89
N PRO A 86 -17.56 47.95 -2.97
CA PRO A 86 -17.27 49.16 -3.74
C PRO A 86 -16.50 50.20 -2.89
N PRO A 87 -15.66 51.05 -3.52
CA PRO A 87 -14.78 52.02 -2.86
C PRO A 87 -15.53 53.33 -2.48
N PRO A 88 -14.88 54.27 -1.76
CA PRO A 88 -15.58 55.28 -0.96
C PRO A 88 -15.95 56.54 -1.74
N LEU A 89 -17.03 57.21 -1.33
CA LEU A 89 -17.18 58.66 -1.09
C LEU A 89 -18.48 58.93 -0.33
#